data_AF-A0A938VCK1-F1
#
_entry.id   AF-A0A938VCK1-F1
#
_cell.length_a   1.000
_cell.length_b   1.000
_cell.length_c   1.000
_cell.angle_alpha   90.00
_cell.angle_beta   90.00
_cell.angle_gamma   90.00
#
_symmetry.space_group_name_H-M   'P 1'
#
loop_
_entity.id
_entity.type
_entity.pdbx_description
1 polymer ?
#
loop_
_entity_poly.entity_id
_entity_poly.type
_entity_poly.pdbx_seq_one_letter_code
_entity_poly.pdbx_strand_id
1 'polypeptide(L)'
;MRYRAELNCYLCSRGAATLEWDEAHADAVAVSRPGQSIVEMTARAARKVRCARCGGPTYIEEIERVRPPQVVVIEPARRGRPRKEDKERELALERDQLARIA
;
A
#
# COMPACT_ATOMS: atom_id res chain seq x y z
N MET A 1 -2.99 9.84 6.54
CA MET A 1 -4.06 9.08 5.83
C MET A 1 -4.03 9.55 4.40
N ARG A 2 -4.11 8.66 3.42
CA ARG A 2 -3.91 9.07 2.03
C ARG A 2 -5.24 9.21 1.30
N TYR A 3 -5.34 10.25 0.48
CA TYR A 3 -6.47 10.51 -0.39
C TYR A 3 -6.03 10.45 -1.84
N ARG A 4 -6.95 10.04 -2.71
CA ARG A 4 -6.78 10.03 -4.16
C ARG A 4 -8.01 10.65 -4.80
N ALA A 5 -7.82 11.44 -5.84
CA ALA A 5 -8.90 12.01 -6.64
C ALA A 5 -8.56 11.96 -8.12
N GLU A 6 -9.55 11.74 -8.97
CA GLU A 6 -9.38 11.77 -10.42
C GLU A 6 -9.89 13.08 -11.00
N LEU A 7 -9.08 13.69 -11.86
CA LEU A 7 -9.44 14.91 -12.58
C LEU A 7 -9.95 14.55 -13.97
N ASN A 8 -11.23 14.80 -14.22
CA ASN A 8 -11.88 14.59 -15.51
C ASN A 8 -12.05 15.92 -16.25
N CYS A 9 -11.92 15.91 -17.58
CA CYS A 9 -12.07 17.12 -18.39
C CYS A 9 -13.53 17.37 -18.77
N TYR A 10 -14.04 18.58 -18.52
CA TYR A 10 -15.40 18.97 -18.93
C TYR A 10 -15.65 18.93 -20.44
N LEU A 11 -14.61 19.14 -21.26
CA LEU A 11 -14.77 19.29 -22.71
C LEU A 11 -14.65 17.96 -23.46
N CYS A 12 -13.66 17.14 -23.12
CA CYS A 12 -13.38 15.90 -23.84
C CYS A 12 -13.66 14.63 -23.05
N SER A 13 -14.21 14.76 -21.83
CA SER A 13 -14.57 13.67 -20.91
C SER A 13 -13.46 12.66 -20.59
N ARG A 14 -12.21 12.97 -20.91
CA ARG A 14 -11.06 12.13 -20.57
C ARG A 14 -10.49 12.47 -19.21
N GLY A 15 -9.91 11.46 -18.56
CA GLY A 15 -9.05 11.62 -17.39
C GLY A 15 -7.84 12.50 -17.76
N ALA A 16 -7.76 13.66 -17.11
CA ALA A 16 -6.71 14.65 -17.29
C ALA A 16 -5.51 14.39 -16.36
N ALA A 17 -5.78 14.00 -15.12
CA ALA A 17 -4.75 13.72 -14.11
C ALA A 17 -5.33 12.92 -12.93
N THR A 18 -4.44 12.35 -12.12
CA THR A 18 -4.75 11.79 -10.79
C THR A 18 -4.02 12.62 -9.74
N LEU A 19 -4.72 12.97 -8.67
CA LEU A 19 -4.19 13.69 -7.51
C LEU A 19 -4.08 12.73 -6.34
N GLU A 20 -2.95 12.74 -5.64
CA GLU A 20 -2.77 11.99 -4.41
C GLU A 20 -2.11 12.88 -3.34
N TRP A 21 -2.62 12.84 -2.11
CA TRP A 21 -2.05 13.61 -1.00
C TRP A 21 -2.25 12.89 0.33
N ASP A 22 -1.42 13.21 1.33
CA ASP A 22 -1.67 12.78 2.71
C ASP A 22 -2.41 13.88 3.49
N GLU A 23 -3.32 13.47 4.36
CA GLU A 23 -4.01 14.34 5.32
C GLU A 23 -3.06 15.21 6.14
N ALA A 24 -1.93 14.67 6.58
CA ALA A 24 -0.93 15.38 7.37
C ALA A 24 -0.21 16.48 6.56
N HIS A 25 -0.17 16.34 5.24
CA HIS A 25 0.49 17.26 4.32
C HIS A 25 -0.45 17.62 3.17
N ALA A 26 -1.63 18.15 3.50
CA ALA A 26 -2.68 18.40 2.52
C ALA A 26 -2.29 19.38 1.40
N ASP A 27 -1.24 20.19 1.59
CA ASP A 27 -0.73 21.09 0.56
C ASP A 27 0.32 20.43 -0.35
N ALA A 28 0.86 19.25 0.00
CA ALA A 28 1.78 18.50 -0.86
C ALA A 28 1.00 17.49 -1.70
N VAL A 29 0.60 17.90 -2.91
CA VAL A 29 -0.21 17.08 -3.82
C VAL A 29 0.66 16.51 -4.93
N ALA A 30 0.74 15.19 -5.01
CA ALA A 30 1.32 14.48 -6.13
C ALA A 30 0.32 14.45 -7.28
N VAL A 31 0.73 14.94 -8.45
CA VAL A 31 -0.08 15.00 -9.67
C VAL A 31 0.52 14.08 -10.72
N SER A 32 -0.23 13.05 -11.09
CA SER A 32 0.10 12.13 -12.18
C SER A 32 -0.72 12.49 -13.42
N ARG A 33 -0.07 12.66 -14.57
CA ARG A 33 -0.75 12.90 -15.86
C ARG A 33 -0.42 11.78 -16.83
N PRO A 34 -1.34 11.40 -17.73
CA PRO A 34 -1.06 10.38 -18.73
C PRO A 34 0.19 10.71 -19.56
N GLY A 35 1.19 9.82 -19.53
CA GLY A 35 2.44 9.97 -20.28
C GLY A 35 3.42 11.01 -19.74
N GLN A 36 3.23 11.53 -18.52
CA GLN A 36 4.18 12.44 -17.87
C GLN A 36 4.67 11.85 -16.55
N SER A 37 5.83 12.31 -16.07
CA SER A 37 6.31 12.01 -14.73
C SER A 37 5.39 12.64 -13.68
N ILE A 38 5.33 12.00 -12.51
CA ILE A 38 4.62 12.54 -11.36
C ILE A 38 5.32 13.82 -10.90
N VAL A 39 4.54 14.85 -10.60
CA VAL A 39 5.05 16.14 -10.09
C VAL A 39 4.33 16.48 -8.79
N GLU A 40 5.09 16.86 -7.77
CA GLU A 40 4.52 17.44 -6.54
C GLU A 40 4.28 18.93 -6.72
N MET A 41 3.12 19.41 -6.27
CA MET A 41 2.78 20.83 -6.28
C MET A 41 1.82 21.17 -5.14
N THR A 42 1.66 22.47 -4.89
CA THR A 42 0.72 22.96 -3.88
C THR A 42 -0.72 22.60 -4.22
N ALA A 43 -1.59 22.48 -3.23
CA ALA A 43 -3.01 22.21 -3.45
C ALA A 43 -3.66 23.28 -4.35
N ARG A 44 -3.22 24.54 -4.23
CA ARG A 44 -3.68 25.64 -5.09
C ARG A 44 -3.26 25.49 -6.55
N ALA A 45 -2.05 24.99 -6.80
CA ALA A 45 -1.57 24.71 -8.15
C ALA A 45 -2.27 23.48 -8.75
N ALA A 46 -2.44 22.41 -7.95
CA ALA A 46 -3.14 21.20 -8.36
C ALA A 46 -4.59 21.47 -8.83
N ARG A 47 -5.31 22.38 -8.16
CA ARG A 47 -6.67 22.81 -8.56
C ARG A 47 -6.74 23.53 -9.92
N LYS A 48 -5.61 24.01 -10.45
CA LYS A 48 -5.52 24.72 -11.73
C LYS A 48 -5.04 23.84 -12.88
N VAL A 49 -4.80 22.56 -12.62
CA VAL A 49 -4.40 21.60 -13.66
C VAL A 49 -5.44 21.60 -14.78
N ARG A 50 -4.98 21.60 -16.03
CA ARG A 50 -5.82 21.56 -17.23
C ARG A 50 -5.60 20.25 -17.96
N CYS A 51 -6.55 19.89 -18.82
CA CYS A 51 -6.41 18.72 -19.66
C CYS A 51 -5.22 18.88 -20.63
N ALA A 52 -4.25 17.97 -20.57
CA ALA A 52 -3.08 17.99 -21.46
C ALA A 52 -3.45 17.76 -22.94
N ARG A 53 -4.64 17.20 -23.21
CA ARG A 53 -5.10 16.90 -24.58
C ARG A 53 -5.77 18.10 -25.25
N CYS A 54 -6.71 18.76 -24.58
CA CYS A 54 -7.52 19.84 -25.17
C CYS A 54 -7.39 21.20 -24.47
N GLY A 55 -6.62 21.31 -23.38
CA GLY A 55 -6.49 22.53 -22.59
C GLY A 55 -7.72 22.88 -21.73
N GLY A 56 -8.78 22.07 -21.78
CA GLY A 56 -10.04 22.34 -21.09
C GLY A 56 -9.95 22.36 -19.56
N PRO A 57 -10.93 22.99 -18.88
CA PRO A 57 -11.10 22.89 -17.44
C PRO A 57 -11.32 21.43 -17.01
N THR A 58 -10.87 21.12 -15.80
CA THR A 58 -11.05 19.81 -15.17
C THR A 58 -11.87 19.93 -13.89
N TYR A 59 -12.53 18.84 -13.52
CA TYR A 59 -13.25 18.70 -12.26
C TYR A 59 -12.86 17.42 -11.54
N ILE A 60 -13.14 17.39 -10.24
CA ILE A 60 -13.04 16.19 -9.42
C ILE A 60 -14.43 15.59 -9.34
N GLU A 61 -14.55 14.32 -9.67
CA GLU A 61 -15.80 13.57 -9.54
C GLU A 61 -15.95 12.99 -8.15
N GLU A 62 -14.91 12.28 -7.68
CA GLU A 62 -14.87 11.66 -6.37
C GLU A 62 -13.49 11.83 -5.72
N ILE A 63 -13.49 11.91 -4.39
CA ILE A 63 -12.28 11.87 -3.56
C ILE A 63 -12.34 10.57 -2.75
N GLU A 64 -11.45 9.65 -3.08
CA GLU A 64 -11.32 8.36 -2.44
C GLU A 64 -10.33 8.42 -1.27
N ARG A 65 -10.66 7.71 -0.19
CA ARG A 65 -9.73 7.49 0.92
C ARG A 65 -8.97 6.20 0.70
N VAL A 66 -7.69 6.32 0.37
CA VAL A 66 -6.81 5.16 0.14
C VAL A 66 -6.38 4.60 1.49
N ARG A 67 -6.87 3.39 1.81
CA ARG A 67 -6.42 2.65 3.00
C ARG A 67 -5.07 2.00 2.70
N PRO A 68 -4.10 2.05 3.64
CA PRO A 68 -2.86 1.31 3.46
C PRO A 68 -3.17 -0.19 3.36
N PRO A 69 -2.46 -0.94 2.51
CA PRO A 69 -2.65 -2.38 2.40
C PRO A 69 -2.36 -3.03 3.76
N GLN A 70 -3.27 -3.89 4.21
CA GLN A 70 -3.08 -4.65 5.43
C GLN A 70 -2.02 -5.72 5.15
N VAL A 71 -0.83 -5.56 5.73
CA VAL A 71 0.23 -6.55 5.63
C VAL A 71 -0.18 -7.76 6.46
N VAL A 72 -0.64 -8.81 5.80
CA VAL A 72 -0.95 -10.09 6.46
C VAL A 72 0.36 -10.86 6.60
N VAL A 73 0.89 -10.92 7.82
CA VAL A 73 2.01 -11.81 8.13
C VAL A 73 1.45 -13.22 8.16
N ILE A 74 1.72 -14.01 7.11
CA ILE A 74 1.39 -15.43 7.09
C ILE A 74 2.42 -16.12 7.97
N GLU A 75 2.06 -16.38 9.22
CA GLU A 75 2.88 -17.24 10.07
C GLU A 75 2.97 -18.63 9.41
N PRO A 76 4.17 -19.20 9.26
CA PRO A 76 4.30 -20.55 8.74
C PRO A 76 3.50 -21.50 9.63
N ALA A 77 2.67 -22.34 9.02
CA ALA A 77 1.90 -23.35 9.73
C ALA A 77 2.84 -24.10 10.69
N ARG A 78 2.55 -24.04 11.99
CA ARG A 78 3.30 -24.81 12.98
C ARG A 78 3.36 -26.24 12.48
N ARG A 79 4.58 -26.77 12.30
CA ARG A 79 4.78 -28.18 11.92
C ARG A 79 3.86 -29.00 12.82
N GLY A 80 3.09 -29.91 12.22
CA GLY A 80 2.18 -30.78 12.97
C GLY A 80 2.90 -31.59 14.05
N ARG A 81 2.18 -32.49 14.72
CA ARG A 81 2.71 -33.37 15.77
C ARG A 81 4.13 -33.87 15.40
N PRO A 82 5.15 -33.65 16.24
CA PRO A 82 6.50 -34.13 15.99
C PRO A 82 6.50 -35.60 15.57
N ARG A 83 7.38 -35.97 14.63
CA ARG A 83 7.50 -37.37 14.21
C ARG A 83 7.86 -38.20 15.44
N LYS A 84 7.32 -39.43 15.51
CA LYS A 84 7.56 -40.34 16.65
C LYS A 84 9.06 -40.54 16.91
N GLU A 85 9.86 -40.62 15.85
CA GLU A 85 11.32 -40.76 15.89
C GLU A 85 12.02 -39.59 16.59
N ASP A 86 11.58 -38.35 16.37
CA ASP A 86 12.17 -37.16 17.00
C ASP A 86 11.88 -37.17 18.51
N LYS A 87 10.67 -37.59 18.89
CA LYS A 87 10.27 -37.71 20.30
C LYS A 87 11.03 -38.83 21.02
N GLU A 88 11.28 -39.95 20.34
CA GLU A 88 12.06 -41.06 20.87
C GLU A 88 13.53 -40.69 21.07
N ARG A 89 14.11 -39.90 20.14
CA ARG A 89 15.48 -39.37 20.29
C ARG A 89 15.60 -38.42 21.47
N GLU A 90 14.61 -37.55 21.69
CA GLU A 90 14.58 -36.62 22.82
C GLU A 90 14.51 -37.37 24.15
N LEU A 91 13.61 -38.36 24.26
CA LEU A 91 13.50 -39.24 25.44
C LEU A 91 14.79 -40.06 25.69
N ALA A 92 15.48 -40.51 24.64
CA ALA A 92 16.74 -41.22 24.80
C ALA A 92 17.85 -40.32 25.36
N LEU A 93 17.93 -39.07 24.89
CA LEU A 93 18.87 -38.08 25.40
C LEU A 93 18.58 -37.72 26.85
N GLU A 94 17.31 -37.54 27.22
CA GLU A 94 16.89 -37.24 28.58
C GLU A 94 17.22 -38.38 29.55
N ARG A 95 17.04 -39.63 29.12
CA ARG A 95 17.43 -40.82 29.91
C ARG A 95 18.94 -40.93 30.10
N ASP A 96 19.74 -40.64 29.07
CA ASP A 96 21.20 -40.63 29.16
C ASP A 96 21.70 -39.51 30.10
N GLN A 97 21.06 -38.33 30.07
CA GLN A 97 21.37 -37.25 31.00
C GLN A 97 21.07 -37.61 32.45
N LEU A 98 19.91 -38.23 32.73
CA LEU A 98 19.55 -38.70 34.06
C LEU A 98 20.50 -39.80 34.57
N ALA A 99 20.92 -40.71 33.68
CA ALA A 99 21.86 -41.78 34.01
C ALA A 99 23.28 -41.27 34.34
N ARG A 100 23.64 -40.06 33.93
CA ARG A 100 24.93 -39.43 34.25
C ARG A 100 24.94 -38.66 35.57
N ILE A 101 23.76 -38.36 36.12
CA ILE A 101 23.59 -37.61 37.36
C ILE A 101 23.35 -38.55 38.56
N ALA A 102 22.87 -39.78 38.30
CA ALA A 102 22.74 -40.86 39.29
C ALA A 102 24.06 -41.60 39.50
#